data_AF-A0A1B9GAP5-F1
#
_entry.id   AF-A0A1B9GAP5-F1
#
_cell.length_a   1.000
_cell.length_b   1.000
_cell.length_c   1.000
_cell.angle_alpha   90.00
_cell.angle_beta   90.00
_cell.angle_gamma   90.00
#
_symmetry.space_group_name_H-M   'P 1'
#
loop_
_entity.id
_entity.type
_entity.pdbx_description
1 polymer ?
#
loop_
_entity_poly.entity_id
_entity_poly.type
_entity_poly.pdbx_seq_one_letter_code
_entity_poly.pdbx_strand_id
1 'polypeptide(L)'
;MPHSHHSHSGQFCRHAKDQLEDVVKEAIRKRFEVFGLSEHAPRFRMEDLFPEEADLTPSDLLSTYLDFLSHASSLKSRYCHQISLLISLETDYITPLDLTNVSQLIQEHQEIDYIVGSVHHVNGISIDFDRSTWLRSVQASYRGIEGRTMDPGPPPSLELGDPSDTKIQDGYDPTEEELIPFLENYFDQQYKLIEHFKPEVIGHFDLCLLWIPDFSLRQISSIWEKVERNIKLVVGYGGSFEANSAAIRKGWKGSYPSEDVLKLILSLNGKICLSDDSHGISYVGLNYLKMRDYLVQHGVGEIWYLTPSGGKQEEDEEIRNGRRRVVSRRLRDWDKHSFWVDNDL
;
A
#
# COMPACT_ATOMS: atom_id res chain seq x y z
N MET A 1 12.28 13.60 12.16
CA MET A 1 10.87 13.75 11.75
C MET A 1 10.20 12.40 11.60
N PRO A 2 9.36 11.98 12.56
CA PRO A 2 8.51 10.81 12.41
C PRO A 2 7.42 11.09 11.37
N HIS A 3 7.15 10.09 10.55
CA HIS A 3 6.18 10.18 9.48
C HIS A 3 5.41 8.87 9.30
N SER A 4 4.22 8.97 8.72
CA SER A 4 3.50 7.85 8.11
C SER A 4 3.03 8.31 6.73
N HIS A 5 3.29 7.53 5.68
CA HIS A 5 2.81 7.83 4.32
C HIS A 5 1.62 6.97 3.88
N HIS A 6 1.00 6.24 4.80
CA HIS A 6 -0.11 5.36 4.49
C HIS A 6 -1.09 5.31 5.65
N SER A 7 -2.30 5.85 5.46
CA SER A 7 -3.40 5.78 6.42
C SER A 7 -4.77 5.91 5.75
N HIS A 8 -5.77 5.37 6.44
CA HIS A 8 -7.17 5.26 6.04
C HIS A 8 -8.10 5.61 7.21
N SER A 9 -9.35 5.92 6.90
CA SER A 9 -10.38 6.29 7.88
C SER A 9 -11.72 5.62 7.58
N GLY A 10 -12.44 5.25 8.63
CA GLY A 10 -13.77 4.62 8.52
C GLY A 10 -14.84 5.51 7.92
N GLN A 11 -14.57 6.82 7.79
CA GLN A 11 -15.44 7.76 7.11
C GLN A 11 -15.48 7.52 5.59
N PHE A 12 -14.40 7.02 4.99
CA PHE A 12 -14.27 6.86 3.53
C PHE A 12 -13.86 5.45 3.09
N CYS A 13 -13.45 4.59 4.02
CA CYS A 13 -13.09 3.19 3.78
C CYS A 13 -13.92 2.23 4.67
N ARG A 14 -14.61 1.25 4.05
CA ARG A 14 -15.58 0.38 4.74
C ARG A 14 -14.94 -0.59 5.76
N HIS A 15 -13.72 -1.02 5.50
CA HIS A 15 -12.94 -1.87 6.41
C HIS A 15 -12.05 -1.08 7.37
N ALA A 16 -12.09 0.26 7.33
CA ALA A 16 -11.51 1.13 8.34
C ALA A 16 -12.52 1.52 9.44
N LYS A 17 -12.03 2.30 10.42
CA LYS A 17 -12.78 2.82 11.58
C LYS A 17 -12.46 4.30 11.81
N ASP A 18 -13.31 4.95 12.59
CA ASP A 18 -13.19 6.34 13.04
C ASP A 18 -13.27 7.40 11.92
N GLN A 19 -13.41 8.67 12.32
CA GLN A 19 -13.45 9.81 11.39
C GLN A 19 -12.04 10.23 10.98
N LEU A 20 -11.88 10.75 9.75
CA LEU A 20 -10.56 11.18 9.25
C LEU A 20 -9.92 12.24 10.14
N GLU A 21 -10.70 13.19 10.64
CA GLU A 21 -10.20 14.24 11.55
C GLU A 21 -9.69 13.66 12.88
N ASP A 22 -10.27 12.57 13.38
CA ASP A 22 -9.82 11.94 14.62
C ASP A 22 -8.52 11.15 14.41
N VAL A 23 -8.34 10.53 13.25
CA VAL A 23 -7.05 9.95 12.83
C VAL A 23 -5.96 11.03 12.78
N VAL A 24 -6.25 12.19 12.19
CA VAL A 24 -5.31 13.33 12.14
C VAL A 24 -4.95 13.84 13.54
N LYS A 25 -5.95 13.99 14.43
CA LYS A 25 -5.69 14.40 15.83
C LYS A 25 -4.84 13.38 16.57
N GLU A 26 -5.05 12.10 16.33
CA GLU A 26 -4.24 11.04 16.93
C GLU A 26 -2.79 11.07 16.41
N ALA A 27 -2.60 11.34 15.11
CA ALA A 27 -1.26 11.54 14.55
C ALA A 27 -0.54 12.74 15.20
N ILE A 28 -1.25 13.86 15.41
CA ILE A 28 -0.72 15.03 16.15
C ILE A 28 -0.39 14.65 17.59
N ARG A 29 -1.28 13.91 18.28
CA ARG A 29 -1.09 13.46 19.67
C ARG A 29 0.17 12.60 19.80
N LYS A 30 0.40 11.71 18.83
CA LYS A 30 1.61 10.86 18.71
C LYS A 30 2.81 11.60 18.10
N ARG A 31 2.70 12.92 17.89
CA ARG A 31 3.79 13.80 17.44
C ARG A 31 4.35 13.41 16.07
N PHE A 32 3.52 12.86 15.18
CA PHE A 32 3.88 12.76 13.78
C PHE A 32 4.07 14.16 13.20
N GLU A 33 5.12 14.37 12.41
CA GLU A 33 5.42 15.65 11.81
C GLU A 33 4.95 15.72 10.35
N VAL A 34 4.95 14.57 9.66
CA VAL A 34 4.37 14.39 8.32
C VAL A 34 3.42 13.20 8.34
N PHE A 35 2.22 13.36 7.81
CA PHE A 35 1.22 12.29 7.80
C PHE A 35 0.45 12.27 6.47
N GLY A 36 0.43 11.09 5.84
CA GLY A 36 -0.22 10.82 4.57
C GLY A 36 -1.65 10.36 4.77
N LEU A 37 -2.61 11.03 4.14
CA LEU A 37 -4.01 10.63 4.09
C LEU A 37 -4.22 9.94 2.74
N SER A 38 -4.34 8.61 2.71
CA SER A 38 -4.14 7.82 1.49
C SER A 38 -5.27 6.82 1.24
N GLU A 39 -6.52 7.27 1.27
CA GLU A 39 -7.68 6.41 1.03
C GLU A 39 -7.55 5.63 -0.28
N HIS A 40 -8.16 4.44 -0.32
CA HIS A 40 -8.17 3.58 -1.50
C HIS A 40 -8.80 4.26 -2.72
N ALA A 41 -8.16 4.12 -3.87
CA ALA A 41 -8.70 4.50 -5.17
C ALA A 41 -10.06 3.83 -5.41
N PRO A 42 -11.07 4.55 -5.95
CA PRO A 42 -12.37 3.97 -6.21
C PRO A 42 -12.28 2.79 -7.19
N ARG A 43 -13.15 1.79 -7.02
CA ARG A 43 -13.27 0.64 -7.93
C ARG A 43 -14.11 1.05 -9.13
N PHE A 44 -13.82 0.51 -10.32
CA PHE A 44 -14.49 0.91 -11.57
C PHE A 44 -15.45 -0.13 -12.16
N ARG A 45 -15.49 -1.35 -11.61
CA ARG A 45 -16.44 -2.41 -12.00
C ARG A 45 -17.07 -3.04 -10.78
N MET A 46 -18.28 -3.57 -10.94
CA MET A 46 -19.02 -4.26 -9.86
C MET A 46 -18.32 -5.53 -9.37
N GLU A 47 -17.61 -6.23 -10.27
CA GLU A 47 -16.91 -7.49 -9.98
C GLU A 47 -15.58 -7.32 -9.21
N ASP A 48 -15.11 -6.07 -9.10
CA ASP A 48 -13.86 -5.68 -8.42
C ASP A 48 -14.12 -5.10 -7.02
N LEU A 49 -15.39 -5.00 -6.61
CA LEU A 49 -15.75 -4.50 -5.28
C LEU A 49 -15.21 -5.44 -4.20
N PHE A 50 -14.97 -4.89 -3.01
CA PHE A 50 -14.83 -5.75 -1.83
C PHE A 50 -16.20 -6.19 -1.32
N PRO A 51 -16.31 -7.34 -0.62
CA PRO A 51 -17.58 -7.81 -0.08
C PRO A 51 -18.30 -6.81 0.83
N GLU A 52 -17.57 -6.01 1.58
CA GLU A 52 -18.10 -4.94 2.43
C GLU A 52 -18.68 -3.75 1.65
N GLU A 53 -18.51 -3.74 0.33
CA GLU A 53 -18.97 -2.71 -0.59
C GLU A 53 -20.12 -3.20 -1.47
N ALA A 54 -20.65 -4.40 -1.23
CA ALA A 54 -21.70 -5.01 -2.04
C ALA A 54 -23.01 -4.20 -2.11
N ASP A 55 -23.21 -3.24 -1.18
CA ASP A 55 -24.32 -2.29 -1.18
C ASP A 55 -24.05 -1.00 -1.98
N LEU A 56 -22.85 -0.85 -2.56
CA LEU A 56 -22.39 0.32 -3.30
C LEU A 56 -22.17 0.04 -4.79
N THR A 57 -22.09 1.11 -5.56
CA THR A 57 -21.66 1.09 -6.96
C THR A 57 -20.32 1.81 -7.14
N PRO A 58 -19.60 1.58 -8.26
CA PRO A 58 -18.45 2.39 -8.65
C PRO A 58 -18.69 3.91 -8.58
N SER A 59 -19.91 4.37 -8.88
CA SER A 59 -20.26 5.79 -8.78
C SER A 59 -20.32 6.28 -7.33
N ASP A 60 -20.82 5.46 -6.41
CA ASP A 60 -20.88 5.80 -4.98
C ASP A 60 -19.48 5.86 -4.38
N LEU A 61 -18.59 4.95 -4.81
CA LEU A 61 -17.19 4.94 -4.40
C LEU A 61 -16.44 6.16 -4.93
N LEU A 62 -16.67 6.54 -6.18
CA LEU A 62 -16.11 7.78 -6.72
C LEU A 62 -16.61 9.00 -5.94
N SER A 63 -17.92 9.09 -5.65
CA SER A 63 -18.47 10.18 -4.83
C SER A 63 -17.82 10.23 -3.44
N THR A 64 -17.67 9.08 -2.79
CA THR A 64 -17.03 8.95 -1.48
C THR A 64 -15.58 9.45 -1.52
N TYR A 65 -14.83 9.10 -2.57
CA TYR A 65 -13.45 9.56 -2.73
C TYR A 65 -13.36 11.08 -2.99
N LEU A 66 -14.30 11.67 -3.73
CA LEU A 66 -14.36 13.12 -3.93
C LEU A 66 -14.69 13.87 -2.63
N ASP A 67 -15.58 13.32 -1.81
CA ASP A 67 -15.86 13.85 -0.47
C ASP A 67 -14.62 13.77 0.43
N PHE A 68 -13.84 12.68 0.34
CA PHE A 68 -12.55 12.55 1.00
C PHE A 68 -11.58 13.68 0.59
N LEU A 69 -11.38 13.93 -0.71
CA LEU A 69 -10.46 14.97 -1.18
C LEU A 69 -10.83 16.35 -0.62
N SER A 70 -12.13 16.68 -0.61
CA SER A 70 -12.64 17.94 -0.07
C SER A 70 -12.37 18.05 1.43
N HIS A 71 -12.66 16.98 2.18
CA HIS A 71 -12.47 16.95 3.63
C HIS A 71 -10.99 16.98 4.01
N ALA A 72 -10.15 16.15 3.38
CA ALA A 72 -8.72 16.10 3.57
C ALA A 72 -8.05 17.46 3.29
N SER A 73 -8.48 18.18 2.25
CA SER A 73 -8.01 19.54 1.94
C SER A 73 -8.36 20.55 3.03
N SER A 74 -9.55 20.44 3.62
CA SER A 74 -9.96 21.25 4.76
C SER A 74 -9.08 20.97 5.99
N LEU A 75 -8.81 19.70 6.29
CA LEU A 75 -7.96 19.30 7.42
C LEU A 75 -6.50 19.74 7.22
N LYS A 76 -5.94 19.57 6.01
CA LYS A 76 -4.60 20.06 5.64
C LYS A 76 -4.45 21.56 5.90
N SER A 77 -5.48 22.34 5.56
CA SER A 77 -5.49 23.78 5.84
C SER A 77 -5.65 24.10 7.34
N ARG A 78 -6.54 23.38 8.03
CA ARG A 78 -6.85 23.60 9.46
C ARG A 78 -5.67 23.28 10.38
N TYR A 79 -4.93 22.22 10.09
CA TYR A 79 -3.88 21.69 10.97
C TYR A 79 -2.45 22.02 10.51
N CYS A 80 -2.28 22.90 9.51
CA CYS A 80 -0.98 23.22 8.89
C CYS A 80 0.11 23.74 9.85
N HIS A 81 -0.27 24.27 11.01
CA HIS A 81 0.65 24.72 12.06
C HIS A 81 1.04 23.63 13.07
N GLN A 82 0.38 22.47 13.03
CA GLN A 82 0.57 21.36 13.97
C GLN A 82 1.22 20.14 13.31
N ILE A 83 0.87 19.86 12.05
CA ILE A 83 1.36 18.70 11.29
C ILE A 83 1.34 18.99 9.79
N SER A 84 2.29 18.41 9.05
CA SER A 84 2.29 18.46 7.58
C SER A 84 1.45 17.30 7.04
N LEU A 85 0.26 17.61 6.53
CA LEU A 85 -0.59 16.61 5.88
C LEU A 85 -0.33 16.56 4.37
N LEU A 86 -0.18 15.35 3.84
CA LEU A 86 -0.11 15.07 2.41
C LEU A 86 -1.32 14.22 2.02
N ILE A 87 -2.03 14.62 0.98
CA ILE A 87 -3.20 13.91 0.47
C ILE A 87 -2.73 12.95 -0.61
N SER A 88 -3.23 11.73 -0.59
CA SER A 88 -2.80 10.66 -1.48
C SER A 88 -3.97 9.80 -1.91
N LEU A 89 -3.66 8.92 -2.85
CA LEU A 89 -4.50 7.87 -3.37
C LEU A 89 -3.69 6.58 -3.27
N GLU A 90 -4.20 5.56 -2.57
CA GLU A 90 -3.66 4.21 -2.66
C GLU A 90 -4.27 3.50 -3.87
N THR A 91 -3.44 3.13 -4.84
CA THR A 91 -3.91 2.50 -6.09
C THR A 91 -4.17 1.02 -5.90
N ASP A 92 -4.95 0.45 -6.83
CA ASP A 92 -4.83 -0.94 -7.22
C ASP A 92 -4.76 -1.00 -8.76
N TYR A 93 -4.26 -2.10 -9.33
CA TYR A 93 -4.28 -2.33 -10.77
C TYR A 93 -4.89 -3.69 -11.08
N ILE A 94 -6.20 -3.73 -11.29
CA ILE A 94 -6.92 -4.98 -11.56
C ILE A 94 -6.99 -5.23 -13.08
N THR A 95 -7.23 -4.16 -13.84
CA THR A 95 -7.41 -4.12 -15.29
C THR A 95 -6.89 -2.81 -15.89
N PRO A 96 -6.73 -2.71 -17.23
CA PRO A 96 -6.37 -1.45 -17.88
C PRO A 96 -7.35 -0.28 -17.62
N LEU A 97 -8.58 -0.57 -17.20
CA LEU A 97 -9.56 0.45 -16.85
C LEU A 97 -9.13 1.24 -15.61
N ASP A 98 -8.53 0.55 -14.61
CA ASP A 98 -8.04 1.18 -13.38
C ASP A 98 -6.92 2.18 -13.69
N LEU A 99 -5.96 1.79 -14.54
CA LEU A 99 -4.88 2.68 -14.98
C LEU A 99 -5.44 3.96 -15.62
N THR A 100 -6.46 3.81 -16.47
CA THR A 100 -7.07 4.90 -17.21
C THR A 100 -7.81 5.86 -16.28
N ASN A 101 -8.73 5.33 -15.46
CA ASN A 101 -9.60 6.16 -14.62
C ASN A 101 -8.85 6.80 -13.46
N VAL A 102 -7.89 6.09 -12.84
CA VAL A 102 -7.03 6.69 -11.80
C VAL A 102 -6.14 7.77 -12.40
N SER A 103 -5.61 7.59 -13.61
CA SER A 103 -4.85 8.64 -14.31
C SER A 103 -5.69 9.90 -14.53
N GLN A 104 -6.96 9.73 -14.94
CA GLN A 104 -7.90 10.84 -15.11
C GLN A 104 -8.15 11.56 -13.77
N LEU A 105 -8.44 10.81 -12.70
CA LEU A 105 -8.68 11.35 -11.38
C LEU A 105 -7.48 12.18 -10.86
N ILE A 106 -6.26 11.69 -11.04
CA ILE A 106 -5.03 12.40 -10.66
C ILE A 106 -4.83 13.69 -11.46
N GLN A 107 -5.21 13.68 -12.75
CA GLN A 107 -5.11 14.86 -13.62
C GLN A 107 -6.14 15.93 -13.24
N GLU A 108 -7.37 15.51 -12.94
CA GLU A 108 -8.48 16.39 -12.59
C GLU A 108 -8.34 16.99 -11.18
N HIS A 109 -7.71 16.27 -10.25
CA HIS A 109 -7.58 16.68 -8.85
C HIS A 109 -6.13 17.01 -8.47
N GLN A 110 -5.86 18.31 -8.38
CA GLN A 110 -4.53 18.83 -8.02
C GLN A 110 -4.20 18.69 -6.53
N GLU A 111 -5.20 18.34 -5.72
CA GLU A 111 -5.10 18.12 -4.28
C GLU A 111 -4.31 16.86 -3.92
N ILE A 112 -4.27 15.85 -4.81
CA ILE A 112 -3.56 14.58 -4.59
C ILE A 112 -2.04 14.80 -4.67
N ASP A 113 -1.35 14.93 -3.55
CA ASP A 113 0.08 15.25 -3.51
C ASP A 113 0.97 14.10 -4.03
N TYR A 114 0.59 12.85 -3.78
CA TYR A 114 1.39 11.67 -4.15
C TYR A 114 0.56 10.39 -4.26
N ILE A 115 1.16 9.32 -4.79
CA ILE A 115 0.51 8.01 -4.93
C ILE A 115 1.21 6.99 -4.02
N VAL A 116 0.40 6.17 -3.33
CA VAL A 116 0.83 4.89 -2.77
C VAL A 116 0.51 3.80 -3.80
N GLY A 117 1.54 3.24 -4.43
CA GLY A 117 1.42 2.23 -5.46
C GLY A 117 1.28 0.84 -4.86
N SER A 118 0.05 0.33 -4.79
CA SER A 118 -0.29 -0.97 -4.21
C SER A 118 -0.95 -1.92 -5.21
N VAL A 119 -0.89 -3.23 -4.93
CA VAL A 119 -1.59 -4.29 -5.69
C VAL A 119 -2.33 -5.17 -4.70
N HIS A 120 -3.67 -5.23 -4.79
CA HIS A 120 -4.54 -6.00 -3.89
C HIS A 120 -5.34 -7.09 -4.60
N HIS A 121 -5.26 -7.15 -5.93
CA HIS A 121 -5.83 -8.24 -6.73
C HIS A 121 -4.74 -8.96 -7.52
N VAL A 122 -4.93 -10.24 -7.83
CA VAL A 122 -4.16 -10.97 -8.86
C VAL A 122 -5.14 -11.76 -9.69
N ASN A 123 -5.06 -11.62 -11.02
CA ASN A 123 -6.01 -12.21 -11.98
C ASN A 123 -7.47 -11.84 -11.67
N GLY A 124 -7.73 -10.61 -11.22
CA GLY A 124 -9.08 -10.13 -10.91
C GLY A 124 -9.65 -10.61 -9.57
N ILE A 125 -8.86 -11.29 -8.74
CA ILE A 125 -9.30 -11.83 -7.43
C ILE A 125 -8.48 -11.16 -6.32
N SER A 126 -9.16 -10.64 -5.28
CA SER A 126 -8.51 -10.05 -4.10
C SER A 126 -7.59 -11.06 -3.40
N ILE A 127 -6.43 -10.60 -2.94
CA ILE A 127 -5.42 -11.44 -2.29
C ILE A 127 -5.33 -11.22 -0.77
N ASP A 128 -6.03 -10.22 -0.25
CA ASP A 128 -5.89 -9.70 1.11
C ASP A 128 -7.20 -9.60 1.90
N PHE A 129 -8.34 -9.95 1.28
CA PHE A 129 -9.64 -10.04 1.95
C PHE A 129 -9.71 -11.23 2.93
N ASP A 130 -9.67 -12.46 2.40
CA ASP A 130 -9.63 -13.70 3.19
C ASP A 130 -8.80 -14.79 2.51
N ARG A 131 -8.52 -15.87 3.25
CA ARG A 131 -7.65 -16.94 2.78
C ARG A 131 -8.27 -17.74 1.64
N SER A 132 -9.59 -17.94 1.65
CA SER A 132 -10.28 -18.70 0.58
C SER A 132 -10.23 -17.94 -0.75
N THR A 133 -10.44 -16.64 -0.72
CA THR A 133 -10.34 -15.72 -1.86
C THR A 133 -8.90 -15.68 -2.38
N TRP A 134 -7.91 -15.60 -1.48
CA TRP A 134 -6.50 -15.73 -1.87
C TRP A 134 -6.19 -17.08 -2.54
N LEU A 135 -6.67 -18.20 -2.00
CA LEU A 135 -6.49 -19.52 -2.62
C LEU A 135 -7.11 -19.60 -4.01
N ARG A 136 -8.28 -18.98 -4.22
CA ARG A 136 -8.88 -18.88 -5.56
C ARG A 136 -7.97 -18.13 -6.52
N SER A 137 -7.33 -17.03 -6.08
CA SER A 137 -6.35 -16.30 -6.91
C SER A 137 -5.15 -17.19 -7.26
N VAL A 138 -4.60 -17.92 -6.28
CA VAL A 138 -3.52 -18.90 -6.51
C VAL A 138 -3.92 -19.95 -7.54
N GLN A 139 -5.11 -20.55 -7.39
CA GLN A 139 -5.60 -21.57 -8.32
C GLN A 139 -5.91 -21.01 -9.71
N ALA A 140 -6.42 -19.77 -9.80
CA ALA A 140 -6.65 -19.09 -11.07
C ALA A 140 -5.33 -18.84 -11.82
N SER A 141 -4.29 -18.35 -11.11
CA SER A 141 -2.95 -18.20 -11.66
C SER A 141 -2.35 -19.52 -12.13
N TYR A 142 -2.44 -20.58 -11.32
CA TYR A 142 -1.92 -21.90 -11.68
C TYR A 142 -2.62 -22.49 -12.92
N ARG A 143 -3.94 -22.30 -13.04
CA ARG A 143 -4.75 -22.76 -14.19
C ARG A 143 -4.64 -21.85 -15.41
N GLY A 144 -4.02 -20.67 -15.29
CA GLY A 144 -3.91 -19.69 -16.35
C GLY A 144 -5.26 -19.08 -16.77
N ILE A 145 -6.16 -18.87 -15.80
CA ILE A 145 -7.50 -18.30 -16.02
C ILE A 145 -7.65 -16.97 -15.28
N GLU A 146 -8.49 -16.09 -15.82
CA GLU A 146 -8.95 -14.90 -15.12
C GLU A 146 -10.09 -15.25 -14.17
N GLY A 147 -10.20 -14.48 -13.07
CA GLY A 147 -11.28 -14.59 -12.12
C GLY A 147 -11.88 -13.23 -11.75
N ARG A 148 -12.70 -13.23 -10.72
CA ARG A 148 -13.37 -12.06 -10.16
C ARG A 148 -13.47 -12.19 -8.64
N THR A 149 -13.40 -11.07 -7.93
CA THR A 149 -13.66 -11.03 -6.49
C THR A 149 -15.16 -11.20 -6.23
N MET A 150 -16.00 -10.47 -6.98
CA MET A 150 -17.45 -10.48 -6.80
C MET A 150 -18.17 -11.02 -8.04
N ASP A 151 -19.27 -11.76 -7.83
CA ASP A 151 -20.30 -11.90 -8.85
C ASP A 151 -21.06 -10.56 -8.97
N PRO A 152 -21.10 -9.93 -10.16
CA PRO A 152 -21.75 -8.63 -10.36
C PRO A 152 -23.27 -8.70 -10.48
N GLY A 153 -23.90 -9.88 -10.31
CA GLY A 153 -25.36 -10.04 -10.30
C GLY A 153 -26.05 -9.09 -9.31
N PRO A 154 -27.37 -8.82 -9.43
CA PRO A 154 -28.07 -7.91 -8.51
C PRO A 154 -28.72 -8.69 -7.33
N PRO A 155 -28.28 -8.52 -6.06
CA PRO A 155 -27.17 -7.69 -5.59
C PRO A 155 -25.80 -8.38 -5.75
N PRO A 156 -24.70 -7.62 -5.86
CA PRO A 156 -23.36 -8.20 -5.95
C PRO A 156 -23.06 -9.07 -4.74
N SER A 157 -22.28 -10.12 -4.93
CA SER A 157 -21.92 -11.03 -3.85
C SER A 157 -20.53 -11.61 -4.04
N LEU A 158 -19.86 -11.99 -2.95
CA LEU A 158 -18.54 -12.61 -3.01
C LEU A 158 -18.61 -13.88 -3.87
N GLU A 159 -17.72 -13.98 -4.85
CA GLU A 159 -17.60 -15.16 -5.69
C GLU A 159 -16.87 -16.24 -4.88
N LEU A 160 -17.59 -17.28 -4.43
CA LEU A 160 -17.05 -18.33 -3.57
C LEU A 160 -16.34 -19.43 -4.37
N GLY A 161 -16.65 -19.60 -5.66
CA GLY A 161 -16.12 -20.69 -6.49
C GLY A 161 -16.83 -22.02 -6.23
N ASP A 162 -16.27 -23.12 -6.72
CA ASP A 162 -16.86 -24.45 -6.54
C ASP A 162 -16.63 -24.93 -5.09
N PRO A 163 -17.69 -25.09 -4.26
CA PRO A 163 -17.54 -25.53 -2.87
C PRO A 163 -17.01 -26.96 -2.75
N SER A 164 -17.01 -27.75 -3.83
CA SER A 164 -16.41 -29.08 -3.86
C SER A 164 -14.90 -29.06 -4.15
N ASP A 165 -14.35 -27.93 -4.60
CA ASP A 165 -12.91 -27.77 -4.82
C ASP A 165 -12.20 -27.59 -3.47
N THR A 166 -11.61 -28.67 -2.98
CA THR A 166 -10.86 -28.66 -1.71
C THR A 166 -9.65 -27.72 -1.72
N LYS A 167 -9.15 -27.30 -2.89
CA LYS A 167 -7.96 -26.44 -3.00
C LYS A 167 -8.22 -24.97 -2.72
N ILE A 168 -9.49 -24.56 -2.61
CA ILE A 168 -9.89 -23.19 -2.26
C ILE A 168 -10.49 -23.08 -0.85
N GLN A 169 -10.45 -24.17 -0.09
CA GLN A 169 -10.99 -24.23 1.26
C GLN A 169 -9.93 -23.92 2.31
N ASP A 170 -10.39 -23.43 3.46
CA ASP A 170 -9.53 -23.24 4.62
C ASP A 170 -8.85 -24.55 5.03
N GLY A 171 -7.53 -24.48 5.23
CA GLY A 171 -6.69 -25.62 5.57
C GLY A 171 -5.97 -26.28 4.39
N TYR A 172 -6.26 -25.91 3.14
CA TYR A 172 -5.41 -26.30 2.02
C TYR A 172 -4.15 -25.42 1.97
N ASP A 173 -2.98 -26.04 1.93
CA ASP A 173 -1.70 -25.35 1.75
C ASP A 173 -1.23 -25.54 0.30
N PRO A 174 -1.12 -24.45 -0.50
CA PRO A 174 -0.67 -24.53 -1.87
C PRO A 174 0.76 -25.07 -1.98
N THR A 175 1.00 -25.85 -3.03
CA THR A 175 2.34 -26.30 -3.40
C THR A 175 3.17 -25.14 -3.98
N GLU A 176 4.49 -25.27 -3.97
CA GLU A 176 5.38 -24.31 -4.63
C GLU A 176 5.02 -24.14 -6.13
N GLU A 177 4.67 -25.23 -6.81
CA GLU A 177 4.25 -25.20 -8.22
C GLU A 177 2.99 -24.34 -8.45
N GLU A 178 2.05 -24.35 -7.50
CA GLU A 178 0.84 -23.53 -7.54
C GLU A 178 1.12 -22.05 -7.19
N LEU A 179 2.07 -21.81 -6.28
CA LEU A 179 2.45 -20.47 -5.85
C LEU A 179 3.26 -19.71 -6.90
N ILE A 180 4.11 -20.40 -7.67
CA ILE A 180 5.01 -19.73 -8.63
C ILE A 180 4.25 -18.84 -9.62
N PRO A 181 3.24 -19.33 -10.37
CA PRO A 181 2.48 -18.49 -11.31
C PRO A 181 1.76 -17.33 -10.62
N PHE A 182 1.26 -17.53 -9.40
CA PHE A 182 0.60 -16.48 -8.62
C PHE A 182 1.56 -15.34 -8.28
N LEU A 183 2.73 -15.68 -7.75
CA LEU A 183 3.77 -14.71 -7.39
C LEU A 183 4.34 -14.01 -8.62
N GLU A 184 4.54 -14.73 -9.73
CA GLU A 184 4.97 -14.15 -11.00
C GLU A 184 3.94 -13.14 -11.55
N ASN A 185 2.65 -13.50 -11.52
CA ASN A 185 1.57 -12.62 -11.95
C ASN A 185 1.50 -11.36 -11.08
N TYR A 186 1.64 -11.49 -9.75
CA TYR A 186 1.68 -10.36 -8.83
C TYR A 186 2.79 -9.37 -9.21
N PHE A 187 4.04 -9.83 -9.38
CA PHE A 187 5.14 -8.93 -9.69
C PHE A 187 5.09 -8.36 -11.11
N ASP A 188 4.49 -9.06 -12.08
CA ASP A 188 4.24 -8.50 -13.41
C ASP A 188 3.14 -7.43 -13.40
N GLN A 189 2.09 -7.62 -12.61
CA GLN A 189 1.03 -6.64 -12.40
C GLN A 189 1.56 -5.40 -11.68
N GLN A 190 2.34 -5.60 -10.61
CA GLN A 190 3.03 -4.52 -9.90
C GLN A 190 3.98 -3.75 -10.84
N TYR A 191 4.73 -4.43 -11.72
CA TYR A 191 5.59 -3.76 -12.69
C TYR A 191 4.81 -2.81 -13.60
N LYS A 192 3.67 -3.26 -14.14
CA LYS A 192 2.81 -2.45 -15.02
C LYS A 192 2.29 -1.21 -14.29
N LEU A 193 1.87 -1.36 -13.04
CA LEU A 193 1.45 -0.25 -12.18
C LEU A 193 2.60 0.76 -11.97
N ILE A 194 3.79 0.27 -11.61
CA ILE A 194 4.97 1.10 -11.37
C ILE A 194 5.37 1.85 -12.65
N GLU A 195 5.42 1.15 -13.78
CA GLU A 195 5.79 1.73 -15.07
C GLU A 195 4.83 2.84 -15.51
N HIS A 196 3.52 2.62 -15.30
CA HIS A 196 2.48 3.55 -15.68
C HIS A 196 2.45 4.80 -14.78
N PHE A 197 2.39 4.61 -13.46
CA PHE A 197 2.18 5.72 -12.52
C PHE A 197 3.44 6.35 -11.97
N LYS A 198 4.55 5.60 -11.90
CA LYS A 198 5.77 5.94 -11.14
C LYS A 198 5.42 6.49 -9.74
N PRO A 199 4.79 5.68 -8.87
CA PRO A 199 4.32 6.14 -7.57
C PRO A 199 5.46 6.66 -6.69
N GLU A 200 5.21 7.70 -5.92
CA GLU A 200 6.18 8.26 -4.98
C GLU A 200 6.52 7.28 -3.85
N VAL A 201 5.54 6.50 -3.42
CA VAL A 201 5.68 5.41 -2.44
C VAL A 201 5.14 4.13 -3.06
N ILE A 202 5.89 3.03 -2.97
CA ILE A 202 5.39 1.69 -3.25
C ILE A 202 4.86 1.10 -1.94
N GLY A 203 3.56 0.80 -1.93
CA GLY A 203 2.88 0.15 -0.81
C GLY A 203 3.29 -1.31 -0.70
N HIS A 204 3.37 -1.80 0.55
CA HIS A 204 3.55 -3.20 0.97
C HIS A 204 4.04 -4.14 -0.14
N PHE A 205 5.29 -3.93 -0.55
CA PHE A 205 5.85 -4.39 -1.85
C PHE A 205 5.63 -5.88 -2.15
N ASP A 206 5.59 -6.73 -1.13
CA ASP A 206 5.42 -8.17 -1.21
C ASP A 206 4.17 -8.64 -0.44
N LEU A 207 3.06 -7.89 -0.54
CA LEU A 207 1.75 -8.25 0.01
C LEU A 207 1.29 -9.65 -0.43
N CYS A 208 1.73 -10.13 -1.59
CA CYS A 208 1.47 -11.49 -2.07
C CYS A 208 1.92 -12.60 -1.08
N LEU A 209 2.79 -12.28 -0.13
CA LEU A 209 3.23 -13.20 0.92
C LEU A 209 2.32 -13.20 2.16
N LEU A 210 1.23 -12.41 2.21
CA LEU A 210 0.37 -12.24 3.40
C LEU A 210 0.02 -13.56 4.10
N TRP A 211 -0.37 -14.56 3.32
CA TRP A 211 -0.79 -15.89 3.80
C TRP A 211 0.34 -16.94 3.82
N ILE A 212 1.53 -16.58 3.35
CA ILE A 212 2.73 -17.44 3.25
C ILE A 212 4.00 -16.65 3.67
N PRO A 213 4.03 -16.05 4.88
CA PRO A 213 5.08 -15.11 5.29
C PRO A 213 6.51 -15.69 5.31
N ASP A 214 6.63 -17.01 5.44
CA ASP A 214 7.91 -17.72 5.48
C ASP A 214 8.37 -18.20 4.08
N PHE A 215 7.61 -17.94 3.00
CA PHE A 215 7.99 -18.32 1.64
C PHE A 215 9.15 -17.48 1.13
N SER A 216 10.23 -18.14 0.71
CA SER A 216 11.47 -17.48 0.28
C SER A 216 11.46 -17.15 -1.22
N LEU A 217 11.03 -15.94 -1.59
CA LEU A 217 11.07 -15.42 -2.97
C LEU A 217 12.45 -15.58 -3.63
N ARG A 218 13.53 -15.43 -2.84
CA ARG A 218 14.92 -15.49 -3.30
C ARG A 218 15.35 -16.86 -3.84
N GLN A 219 14.66 -17.94 -3.47
CA GLN A 219 15.02 -19.30 -3.90
C GLN A 219 14.53 -19.62 -5.31
N ILE A 220 13.55 -18.84 -5.81
CA ILE A 220 12.95 -19.06 -7.13
C ILE A 220 13.43 -17.96 -8.09
N SER A 221 14.37 -18.29 -8.97
CA SER A 221 15.03 -17.31 -9.85
C SER A 221 14.04 -16.50 -10.70
N SER A 222 13.01 -17.13 -11.26
CA SER A 222 12.04 -16.44 -12.14
C SER A 222 11.22 -15.36 -11.40
N ILE A 223 10.92 -15.59 -10.12
CA ILE A 223 10.25 -14.63 -9.24
C ILE A 223 11.25 -13.54 -8.81
N TRP A 224 12.45 -13.95 -8.37
CA TRP A 224 13.46 -13.02 -7.87
C TRP A 224 13.91 -12.01 -8.93
N GLU A 225 14.03 -12.44 -10.19
CA GLU A 225 14.31 -11.55 -11.33
C GLU A 225 13.23 -10.47 -11.51
N LYS A 226 11.95 -10.81 -11.29
CA LYS A 226 10.84 -9.84 -11.35
C LYS A 226 10.86 -8.88 -10.17
N VAL A 227 11.16 -9.37 -8.97
CA VAL A 227 11.37 -8.53 -7.77
C VAL A 227 12.47 -7.50 -8.02
N GLU A 228 13.63 -7.96 -8.49
CA GLU A 228 14.78 -7.09 -8.79
C GLU A 228 14.46 -6.09 -9.91
N ARG A 229 13.77 -6.52 -10.98
CA ARG A 229 13.28 -5.65 -12.06
C ARG A 229 12.42 -4.51 -11.50
N ASN A 230 11.44 -4.83 -10.67
CA ASN A 230 10.51 -3.85 -10.11
C ASN A 230 11.24 -2.86 -9.20
N ILE A 231 12.12 -3.35 -8.32
CA ILE A 231 12.90 -2.50 -7.42
C ILE A 231 13.79 -1.54 -8.21
N LYS A 232 14.51 -2.04 -9.24
CA LYS A 232 15.36 -1.20 -10.09
C LYS A 232 14.58 -0.10 -10.80
N LEU A 233 13.35 -0.39 -11.24
CA LEU A 233 12.49 0.62 -11.86
C LEU A 233 12.17 1.75 -10.88
N VAL A 234 11.77 1.40 -9.65
CA VAL A 234 11.45 2.37 -8.58
C VAL A 234 12.64 3.24 -8.21
N VAL A 235 13.80 2.60 -8.00
CA VAL A 235 15.07 3.29 -7.76
C VAL A 235 15.40 4.24 -8.92
N GLY A 236 15.21 3.80 -10.16
CA GLY A 236 15.54 4.57 -11.35
C GLY A 236 14.79 5.89 -11.50
N TYR A 237 13.54 5.99 -11.01
CA TYR A 237 12.80 7.24 -10.96
C TYR A 237 12.85 7.94 -9.59
N GLY A 238 13.48 7.34 -8.57
CA GLY A 238 13.68 7.95 -7.25
C GLY A 238 12.51 7.80 -6.29
N GLY A 239 11.60 6.85 -6.54
CA GLY A 239 10.53 6.49 -5.60
C GLY A 239 11.06 5.85 -4.32
N SER A 240 10.17 5.69 -3.34
CA SER A 240 10.46 5.03 -2.07
C SER A 240 9.63 3.77 -1.87
N PHE A 241 10.10 2.87 -1.03
CA PHE A 241 9.39 1.68 -0.58
C PHE A 241 8.96 1.90 0.86
N GLU A 242 7.69 1.66 1.16
CA GLU A 242 7.26 1.74 2.55
C GLU A 242 7.78 0.56 3.36
N ALA A 243 8.29 0.86 4.55
CA ALA A 243 8.28 -0.06 5.66
C ALA A 243 6.91 0.07 6.34
N ASN A 244 6.07 -0.95 6.20
CA ASN A 244 4.71 -0.98 6.72
C ASN A 244 4.57 -1.91 7.92
N SER A 245 4.25 -1.31 9.07
CA SER A 245 4.09 -2.01 10.35
C SER A 245 2.79 -2.83 10.48
N ALA A 246 1.86 -2.74 9.52
CA ALA A 246 0.65 -3.57 9.47
C ALA A 246 0.95 -5.07 9.37
N ALA A 247 2.05 -5.48 8.73
CA ALA A 247 2.47 -6.88 8.68
C ALA A 247 2.56 -7.50 10.09
N ILE A 248 3.06 -6.74 11.07
CA ILE A 248 3.22 -7.17 12.46
C ILE A 248 1.85 -7.39 13.13
N ARG A 249 0.86 -6.56 12.81
CA ARG A 249 -0.53 -6.75 13.25
C ARG A 249 -1.15 -8.03 12.66
N LYS A 250 -0.70 -8.43 11.46
CA LYS A 250 -1.09 -9.67 10.78
C LYS A 250 -0.27 -10.90 11.24
N GLY A 251 0.57 -10.76 12.26
CA GLY A 251 1.30 -11.87 12.88
C GLY A 251 2.71 -12.09 12.33
N TRP A 252 3.19 -11.23 11.42
CA TRP A 252 4.56 -11.32 10.91
C TRP A 252 5.58 -10.93 11.99
N LYS A 253 6.80 -11.47 11.87
CA LYS A 253 7.93 -11.10 12.74
C LYS A 253 8.54 -9.74 12.37
N GLY A 254 8.32 -9.27 11.15
CA GLY A 254 8.91 -8.05 10.59
C GLY A 254 7.87 -7.19 9.88
N SER A 255 8.36 -6.35 8.98
CA SER A 255 7.58 -5.39 8.18
C SER A 255 7.25 -5.96 6.80
N TYR A 256 6.36 -5.33 6.05
CA TYR A 256 6.59 -5.22 4.61
C TYR A 256 7.65 -4.12 4.39
N PRO A 257 8.64 -4.29 3.50
CA PRO A 257 8.96 -5.52 2.79
C PRO A 257 9.56 -6.59 3.72
N SER A 258 9.43 -7.87 3.32
CA SER A 258 10.09 -9.00 3.96
C SER A 258 11.62 -8.86 3.95
N GLU A 259 12.31 -9.65 4.78
CA GLU A 259 13.76 -9.50 5.05
C GLU A 259 14.61 -9.57 3.77
N ASP A 260 14.36 -10.54 2.90
CA ASP A 260 15.12 -10.70 1.66
C ASP A 260 14.87 -9.52 0.71
N VAL A 261 13.62 -9.08 0.59
CA VAL A 261 13.24 -7.94 -0.27
C VAL A 261 13.84 -6.64 0.27
N LEU A 262 13.79 -6.41 1.59
CA LEU A 262 14.43 -5.26 2.23
C LEU A 262 15.94 -5.22 1.93
N LYS A 263 16.63 -6.35 2.08
CA LYS A 263 18.07 -6.44 1.77
C LYS A 263 18.36 -6.12 0.30
N LEU A 264 17.52 -6.59 -0.62
CA LEU A 264 17.68 -6.28 -2.04
C LEU A 264 17.47 -4.78 -2.31
N ILE A 265 16.42 -4.17 -1.75
CA ILE A 265 16.15 -2.73 -1.86
C ILE A 265 17.38 -1.93 -1.39
N LEU A 266 17.92 -2.26 -0.22
CA LEU A 266 19.11 -1.58 0.31
C LEU A 266 20.35 -1.78 -0.59
N SER A 267 20.57 -3.00 -1.10
CA SER A 267 21.70 -3.29 -2.00
C SER A 267 21.65 -2.52 -3.32
N LEU A 268 20.46 -2.09 -3.73
CA LEU A 268 20.20 -1.30 -4.92
C LEU A 268 20.09 0.21 -4.63
N ASN A 269 20.39 0.64 -3.40
CA ASN A 269 20.26 2.03 -2.92
C ASN A 269 18.82 2.57 -2.99
N GLY A 270 17.83 1.70 -2.76
CA GLY A 270 16.43 2.11 -2.64
C GLY A 270 16.15 2.85 -1.34
N LYS A 271 15.15 3.73 -1.40
CA LYS A 271 14.75 4.60 -0.30
C LYS A 271 13.66 3.92 0.52
N ILE A 272 13.84 3.83 1.84
CA ILE A 272 12.82 3.33 2.77
C ILE A 272 12.09 4.51 3.41
N CYS A 273 10.76 4.49 3.41
CA CYS A 273 9.91 5.40 4.18
C CYS A 273 9.05 4.62 5.18
N LEU A 274 8.40 5.28 6.14
CA LEU A 274 7.62 4.62 7.20
C LEU A 274 6.12 4.72 6.96
N SER A 275 5.39 3.67 7.34
CA SER A 275 3.93 3.67 7.40
C SER A 275 3.34 2.73 8.45
N ASP A 276 2.12 3.05 8.91
CA ASP A 276 1.29 2.18 9.77
C ASP A 276 0.14 1.51 9.04
N ASP A 277 -0.23 2.03 7.87
CA ASP A 277 -1.43 1.61 7.15
C ASP A 277 -2.63 1.55 8.12
N SER A 278 -2.73 2.65 8.86
CA SER A 278 -3.68 2.79 9.95
C SER A 278 -5.08 2.85 9.38
N HIS A 279 -5.99 2.09 9.98
CA HIS A 279 -7.39 1.96 9.57
C HIS A 279 -8.32 2.48 10.69
N GLY A 280 -7.90 3.56 11.35
CA GLY A 280 -8.54 4.13 12.53
C GLY A 280 -7.55 4.49 13.63
N ILE A 281 -8.04 5.17 14.67
CA ILE A 281 -7.19 5.81 15.70
C ILE A 281 -6.29 4.81 16.42
N SER A 282 -6.81 3.59 16.67
CA SER A 282 -6.08 2.56 17.41
C SER A 282 -4.85 2.02 16.67
N TYR A 283 -4.74 2.27 15.36
CA TYR A 283 -3.65 1.77 14.53
C TYR A 283 -2.59 2.84 14.23
N VAL A 284 -2.85 4.12 14.53
CA VAL A 284 -1.88 5.20 14.29
C VAL A 284 -0.61 4.95 15.11
N GLY A 285 0.52 4.80 14.44
CA GLY A 285 1.82 4.46 15.01
C GLY A 285 1.89 3.07 15.66
N LEU A 286 0.90 2.20 15.49
CA LEU A 286 0.89 0.89 16.11
C LEU A 286 2.05 0.02 15.58
N ASN A 287 2.79 -0.64 16.48
CA ASN A 287 3.96 -1.46 16.17
C ASN A 287 5.16 -0.71 15.54
N TYR A 288 5.17 0.62 15.56
CA TYR A 288 6.28 1.41 15.01
C TYR A 288 7.63 1.09 15.67
N LEU A 289 7.67 0.84 16.99
CA LEU A 289 8.90 0.44 17.68
C LEU A 289 9.45 -0.90 17.16
N LYS A 290 8.57 -1.88 16.94
CA LYS A 290 8.97 -3.19 16.40
C LYS A 290 9.46 -3.08 14.96
N MET A 291 8.78 -2.26 14.14
CA MET A 291 9.22 -1.96 12.78
C MET A 291 10.58 -1.25 12.79
N ARG A 292 10.79 -0.26 13.68
CA ARG A 292 12.09 0.39 13.85
C ARG A 292 13.18 -0.63 14.15
N ASP A 293 12.95 -1.48 15.15
CA ASP A 293 13.93 -2.48 15.58
C ASP A 293 14.26 -3.45 14.44
N TYR A 294 13.24 -3.88 13.69
CA TYR A 294 13.41 -4.66 12.47
C TYR A 294 14.30 -3.93 11.44
N LEU A 295 14.01 -2.68 11.10
CA LEU A 295 14.79 -1.93 10.11
C LEU A 295 16.24 -1.70 10.58
N VAL A 296 16.45 -1.35 11.85
CA VAL A 296 17.78 -1.16 12.45
C VAL A 296 18.58 -2.46 12.42
N GLN A 297 17.96 -3.58 12.81
CA GLN A 297 18.59 -4.92 12.77
C GLN A 297 19.07 -5.28 11.36
N HIS A 298 18.34 -4.85 10.33
CA HIS A 298 18.66 -5.10 8.92
C HIS A 298 19.55 -4.02 8.27
N GLY A 299 20.08 -3.09 9.06
CA GLY A 299 21.09 -2.13 8.60
C GLY A 299 20.53 -0.89 7.89
N VAL A 300 19.26 -0.53 8.11
CA VAL A 300 18.67 0.70 7.57
C VAL A 300 19.24 1.91 8.32
N GLY A 301 20.30 2.51 7.77
CA GLY A 301 21.00 3.66 8.37
C GLY A 301 20.33 5.02 8.13
N GLU A 302 19.44 5.11 7.15
CA GLU A 302 18.68 6.32 6.82
C GLU A 302 17.30 5.95 6.29
N ILE A 303 16.33 6.83 6.56
CA ILE A 303 14.98 6.75 6.00
C ILE A 303 14.67 8.03 5.22
N TRP A 304 13.60 7.99 4.44
CA TRP A 304 13.19 9.04 3.53
C TRP A 304 11.72 9.35 3.75
N TYR A 305 11.34 10.61 3.57
CA TYR A 305 9.95 11.04 3.68
C TYR A 305 9.61 12.09 2.63
N LEU A 306 8.34 12.17 2.29
CA LEU A 306 7.85 13.15 1.33
C LEU A 306 7.61 14.51 1.98
N THR A 307 7.91 15.57 1.25
CA THR A 307 7.60 16.97 1.62
C THR A 307 7.11 17.73 0.39
N PRO A 308 6.23 18.75 0.53
CA PRO A 308 5.77 19.54 -0.60
C PRO A 308 6.92 20.17 -1.39
N SER A 309 6.85 20.12 -2.73
CA SER A 309 7.92 20.61 -3.60
C SER A 309 8.11 22.13 -3.57
N GLY A 310 7.08 22.89 -3.18
CA GLY A 310 7.16 24.35 -3.00
C GLY A 310 8.15 24.79 -1.91
N GLY A 311 8.52 23.89 -0.99
CA GLY A 311 9.49 24.13 0.09
C GLY A 311 10.79 23.34 -0.07
N LYS A 312 11.15 22.97 -1.31
CA LYS A 312 12.35 22.15 -1.62
C LYS A 312 13.63 22.77 -1.05
N GLN A 313 14.42 21.95 -0.38
CA GLN A 313 15.74 22.25 0.15
C GLN A 313 16.84 21.67 -0.74
N GLU A 314 18.09 22.08 -0.52
CA GLU A 314 19.24 21.68 -1.35
C GLU A 314 19.47 20.15 -1.33
N GLU A 315 19.20 19.51 -0.20
CA GLU A 315 19.39 18.06 0.00
C GLU A 315 18.17 17.20 -0.38
N ASP A 316 17.08 17.84 -0.84
CA ASP A 316 15.87 17.13 -1.27
C ASP A 316 16.06 16.55 -2.68
N GLU A 317 15.67 15.29 -2.83
CA GLU A 317 15.75 14.58 -4.10
C GLU A 317 14.43 14.60 -4.87
N GLU A 318 14.53 14.81 -6.17
CA GLU A 318 13.36 14.79 -7.06
C GLU A 318 12.92 13.37 -7.38
N ILE A 319 11.60 13.18 -7.45
CA ILE A 319 10.98 11.97 -7.95
C ILE A 319 10.62 12.22 -9.42
N ARG A 320 11.19 11.43 -10.33
CA ARG A 320 11.12 11.61 -11.79
C ARG A 320 9.81 11.10 -12.37
N ASN A 321 8.70 11.69 -11.93
CA ASN A 321 7.37 11.49 -12.46
C ASN A 321 6.79 12.81 -13.03
N GLY A 322 5.58 12.73 -13.60
CA GLY A 322 4.90 13.88 -14.20
C GLY A 322 4.26 14.83 -13.19
N ARG A 323 4.02 14.40 -11.94
CA ARG A 323 3.27 15.15 -10.93
C ARG A 323 4.11 16.21 -10.24
N ARG A 324 5.32 15.86 -9.76
CA ARG A 324 6.29 16.78 -9.12
C ARG A 324 5.73 17.64 -7.97
N ARG A 325 4.70 17.16 -7.27
CA ARG A 325 4.03 17.86 -6.14
C ARG A 325 4.80 17.70 -4.82
N VAL A 326 5.60 16.65 -4.70
CA VAL A 326 6.45 16.37 -3.54
C VAL A 326 7.89 16.08 -3.97
N VAL A 327 8.80 16.19 -3.00
CA VAL A 327 10.20 15.76 -3.09
C VAL A 327 10.51 14.81 -1.94
N SER A 328 11.57 14.03 -2.08
CA SER A 328 12.01 13.06 -1.08
C SER A 328 13.13 13.65 -0.23
N ARG A 329 12.90 13.76 1.08
CA ARG A 329 13.86 14.26 2.05
C ARG A 329 14.44 13.12 2.86
N ARG A 330 15.76 13.13 3.00
CA ARG A 330 16.50 12.15 3.79
C ARG A 330 16.48 12.50 5.27
N LEU A 331 16.36 11.49 6.12
CA LEU A 331 16.52 11.60 7.57
C LEU A 331 17.61 10.62 8.05
N ARG A 332 18.71 11.19 8.55
CA ARG A 332 19.81 10.48 9.20
C ARG A 332 19.57 10.39 10.71
N ASP A 333 20.23 9.44 11.38
CA ASP A 333 20.11 9.19 12.82
C ASP A 333 18.63 9.05 13.26
N TRP A 334 17.81 8.54 12.36
CA TRP A 334 16.36 8.47 12.51
C TRP A 334 15.98 7.56 13.68
N ASP A 335 16.76 6.51 13.93
CA ASP A 335 16.61 5.52 15.01
C ASP A 335 16.83 6.11 16.41
N LYS A 336 17.54 7.25 16.50
CA LYS A 336 17.81 7.98 17.75
C LYS A 336 16.85 9.16 17.99
N HIS A 337 15.89 9.36 17.10
CA HIS A 337 14.93 10.45 17.21
C HIS A 337 14.10 10.34 18.50
N SER A 338 13.80 11.46 19.15
CA SER A 338 13.03 11.51 20.41
C SER A 338 11.63 10.90 20.29
N PHE A 339 11.07 10.87 19.07
CA PHE A 339 9.81 10.19 18.75
C PHE A 339 9.72 8.76 19.29
N TRP A 340 10.83 8.03 19.32
CA TRP A 340 10.84 6.62 19.76
C TRP A 340 10.87 6.43 21.28
N VAL A 341 11.12 7.49 22.05
CA VAL A 341 11.24 7.43 23.51
C VAL A 341 10.07 8.13 24.18
N ASP A 342 9.60 9.23 23.59
CA ASP A 342 8.66 10.16 24.23
C ASP A 342 7.19 9.93 23.85
N ASN A 343 6.88 8.85 23.14
CA ASN A 343 5.53 8.52 22.70
C ASN A 343 5.09 7.14 23.22
N ASP A 344 3.81 7.04 23.60
CA ASP A 344 3.13 5.75 23.78
C ASP A 344 2.90 5.12 22.39
N LEU A 345 3.95 4.50 21.85
CA LEU A 345 3.96 3.74 20.58
C LEU A 345 3.70 2.25 20.79
#